data_AF-A0A317T870-F1
#
_entry.id   AF-A0A317T870-F1
#
_cell.length_a   1.000
_cell.length_b   1.000
_cell.length_c   1.000
_cell.angle_alpha   90.00
_cell.angle_beta   90.00
_cell.angle_gamma   90.00
#
_symmetry.space_group_name_H-M   'P 1'
#
loop_
_entity.id
_entity.type
_entity.pdbx_description
1 polymer ?
#
loop_
_entity_poly.entity_id
_entity_poly.type
_entity_poly.pdbx_seq_one_letter_code
_entity_poly.pdbx_strand_id
1 'polypeptide(L)'
;MIDQSHEYVTLREELLQAKRYVFERPLVIVALGVGVLTTLDVEYMGTMALVLASLLLFNFWFTVNRLRSAARIIAYIQLELEGRTDGAWVGWESCLRYYRKWLTLDSAGAEKNVDIETEIDKDAVPDAMLHYPPIYYLHIALMLAVAIWSITVTWIGYSAVNVLCSICIVVLSAIFGLESLKYKPSVIAALVERNRVVWRHVFEYMQKDGAKPVVAGKKG
;
A
#
# COMPACT_ATOMS: atom_id res chain seq x y z
N MET A 1 18.42 -23.20 -5.88
CA MET A 1 18.93 -22.52 -4.68
C MET A 1 19.08 -21.07 -5.06
N ILE A 2 18.33 -20.16 -4.44
CA ILE A 2 18.34 -18.74 -4.79
C ILE A 2 19.68 -18.16 -4.35
N ASP A 3 20.34 -17.39 -5.21
CA ASP A 3 21.49 -16.58 -4.82
C ASP A 3 21.06 -15.14 -4.53
N GLN A 4 21.92 -14.38 -3.86
CA GLN A 4 21.63 -13.00 -3.45
C GLN A 4 21.32 -12.07 -4.64
N SER A 5 21.95 -12.31 -5.79
CA SER A 5 21.71 -11.51 -7.00
C SER A 5 20.35 -11.82 -7.65
N HIS A 6 19.93 -13.07 -7.62
CA HIS A 6 18.64 -13.52 -8.10
C HIS A 6 17.51 -13.04 -7.19
N GLU A 7 17.71 -13.07 -5.86
CA GLU A 7 16.77 -12.48 -4.91
C GLU A 7 16.62 -10.97 -5.14
N TYR A 8 17.72 -10.26 -5.34
CA TYR A 8 17.70 -8.83 -5.64
C TYR A 8 16.88 -8.50 -6.90
N VAL A 9 17.10 -9.24 -7.99
CA VAL A 9 16.34 -9.07 -9.24
C VAL A 9 14.86 -9.39 -9.02
N THR A 10 14.55 -10.50 -8.35
CA THR A 10 13.17 -10.93 -8.07
C THR A 10 12.42 -9.86 -7.27
N LEU A 11 13.01 -9.34 -6.19
CA LEU A 11 12.38 -8.32 -5.36
C LEU A 11 12.22 -6.99 -6.12
N ARG A 12 13.17 -6.62 -6.99
CA ARG A 12 13.02 -5.44 -7.86
C ARG A 12 11.90 -5.62 -8.88
N GLU A 13 11.76 -6.80 -9.48
CA GLU A 13 10.66 -7.11 -10.39
C GLU A 13 9.30 -7.04 -9.67
N GLU A 14 9.20 -7.57 -8.45
CA GLU A 14 7.99 -7.44 -7.63
C GLU A 14 7.61 -5.97 -7.37
N LEU A 15 8.60 -5.12 -7.07
CA LEU A 15 8.40 -3.69 -6.89
C LEU A 15 7.92 -2.99 -8.17
N LEU A 16 8.49 -3.34 -9.32
CA LEU A 16 8.08 -2.80 -10.62
C LEU A 16 6.66 -3.21 -10.98
N GLN A 17 6.29 -4.47 -10.78
CA GLN A 17 4.93 -4.95 -10.99
C GLN A 17 3.94 -4.28 -10.04
N ALA A 18 4.30 -4.13 -8.76
CA ALA A 18 3.47 -3.43 -7.79
C ALA A 18 3.20 -1.98 -8.22
N LYS A 19 4.23 -1.25 -8.67
CA LYS A 19 4.10 0.10 -9.21
C LYS A 19 3.12 0.14 -10.37
N ARG A 20 3.29 -0.75 -11.35
CA ARG A 20 2.42 -0.86 -12.53
C ARG A 20 0.95 -1.04 -12.15
N TYR A 21 0.64 -1.99 -11.27
CA TYR A 21 -0.74 -2.26 -10.87
C TYR A 21 -1.39 -1.13 -10.07
N VAL A 22 -0.63 -0.39 -9.27
CA VAL A 22 -1.14 0.77 -8.52
C VAL A 22 -1.59 1.89 -9.48
N PHE A 23 -0.96 2.03 -10.64
CA PHE A 23 -1.33 3.02 -11.66
C PHE A 23 -2.44 2.56 -12.61
N GLU A 24 -2.37 1.31 -13.10
CA GLU A 24 -3.29 0.83 -14.14
C GLU A 24 -4.72 0.65 -13.61
N ARG A 25 -4.88 0.16 -12.38
CA ARG A 25 -6.20 -0.20 -11.84
C ARG A 25 -7.16 0.99 -11.69
N PRO A 26 -6.77 2.15 -11.12
CA PRO A 26 -7.65 3.32 -11.09
C PRO A 26 -8.15 3.70 -12.50
N LEU A 27 -7.27 3.67 -13.50
CA LEU A 27 -7.62 4.03 -14.88
C LEU A 27 -8.60 3.04 -15.50
N VAL A 28 -8.40 1.74 -15.27
CA VAL A 28 -9.32 0.70 -15.74
C VAL A 28 -10.69 0.84 -15.09
N ILE A 29 -10.76 1.11 -13.78
CA ILE A 29 -12.02 1.34 -13.06
C ILE A 29 -12.78 2.53 -13.67
N VAL A 30 -12.08 3.64 -13.95
CA VAL A 30 -12.68 4.82 -14.57
C VAL A 30 -13.16 4.53 -15.99
N ALA A 31 -12.34 3.88 -16.82
CA ALA A 31 -12.69 3.57 -18.21
C ALA A 31 -13.92 2.65 -18.29
N LEU A 32 -13.97 1.59 -17.47
CA LEU A 32 -15.12 0.71 -17.38
C LEU A 32 -16.35 1.44 -16.83
N GLY A 33 -16.16 2.31 -15.83
CA GLY A 33 -17.23 3.12 -15.27
C GLY A 33 -17.90 4.01 -16.31
N VAL A 34 -17.10 4.77 -17.05
CA VAL A 34 -17.60 5.66 -18.13
C VAL A 34 -18.28 4.85 -19.24
N GLY A 35 -17.70 3.72 -19.64
CA GLY A 35 -18.26 2.87 -20.69
C GLY A 35 -19.63 2.27 -20.34
N VAL A 36 -19.85 1.91 -19.08
CA VAL A 36 -21.14 1.38 -18.62
C VAL A 36 -22.18 2.50 -18.47
N LEU A 37 -21.76 3.68 -17.99
CA LEU A 37 -22.66 4.82 -17.79
C LEU A 37 -23.39 5.28 -19.07
N THR A 38 -22.81 5.07 -20.25
CA THR A 38 -23.45 5.44 -21.53
C THR A 38 -24.57 4.47 -21.95
N THR A 39 -24.71 3.34 -21.27
CA THR A 39 -25.64 2.26 -21.64
C THR A 39 -26.76 2.02 -20.62
N LEU A 40 -26.68 2.65 -19.44
CA LEU A 40 -27.64 2.46 -18.35
C LEU A 40 -28.74 3.50 -18.34
N ASP A 41 -29.96 3.05 -18.04
CA ASP A 41 -31.09 3.94 -17.76
C ASP A 41 -30.86 4.74 -16.48
N VAL A 42 -31.48 5.92 -16.41
CA VAL A 42 -31.35 6.89 -15.29
C VAL A 42 -31.73 6.28 -13.94
N GLU A 43 -32.68 5.34 -13.92
CA GLU A 43 -33.12 4.65 -12.69
C GLU A 43 -32.00 3.81 -12.04
N TYR A 44 -31.03 3.31 -12.82
CA TYR A 44 -29.94 2.45 -12.34
C TYR A 44 -28.61 3.19 -12.18
N MET A 45 -28.54 4.47 -12.54
CA MET A 45 -27.31 5.26 -12.45
C MET A 45 -26.80 5.38 -11.01
N GLY A 46 -27.68 5.44 -10.00
CA GLY A 46 -27.29 5.46 -8.59
C GLY A 46 -26.62 4.15 -8.14
N THR A 47 -27.12 3.00 -8.59
CA THR A 47 -26.50 1.69 -8.32
C THR A 47 -25.11 1.60 -8.94
N MET A 48 -24.94 2.10 -10.16
CA MET A 48 -23.63 2.15 -10.82
C MET A 48 -22.64 3.06 -10.06
N ALA A 49 -23.10 4.23 -9.61
CA ALA A 49 -22.27 5.12 -8.79
C ALA A 49 -21.83 4.44 -7.48
N LEU A 50 -22.69 3.63 -6.86
CA LEU A 50 -22.37 2.89 -5.64
C LEU A 50 -21.32 1.79 -5.90
N VAL A 51 -21.43 1.07 -7.03
CA VAL A 51 -20.43 0.10 -7.47
C VAL A 51 -19.08 0.79 -7.70
N LEU A 52 -19.06 1.94 -8.38
CA LEU A 52 -17.84 2.70 -8.62
C LEU A 52 -17.20 3.20 -7.31
N ALA A 53 -17.99 3.73 -6.38
CA ALA A 53 -17.49 4.14 -5.06
C ALA A 53 -16.86 2.95 -4.31
N SER A 54 -17.50 1.78 -4.35
CA SER A 54 -17.00 0.55 -3.72
C SER A 54 -15.68 0.08 -4.35
N LEU A 55 -15.59 0.11 -5.68
CA LEU A 55 -14.36 -0.23 -6.40
C LEU A 55 -13.22 0.75 -6.10
N LEU A 56 -13.51 2.05 -6.00
CA LEU A 56 -12.53 3.07 -5.63
C LEU A 56 -12.01 2.89 -4.21
N LEU A 57 -12.90 2.59 -3.25
CA LEU A 57 -12.54 2.24 -1.87
C LEU A 57 -11.60 1.04 -1.82
N PHE A 58 -11.98 -0.06 -2.47
CA PHE A 58 -11.18 -1.27 -2.53
C PHE A 58 -9.82 -0.98 -3.20
N ASN A 59 -9.81 -0.22 -4.30
CA ASN A 59 -8.59 0.12 -5.02
C ASN A 59 -7.64 0.99 -4.19
N PHE A 60 -8.17 1.93 -3.42
CA PHE A 60 -7.38 2.75 -2.51
C PHE A 60 -6.76 1.89 -1.38
N TRP A 61 -7.57 1.06 -0.72
CA TRP A 61 -7.10 0.12 0.29
C TRP A 61 -6.00 -0.81 -0.25
N PHE A 62 -6.20 -1.35 -1.46
CA PHE A 62 -5.21 -2.19 -2.14
C PHE A 62 -3.91 -1.41 -2.42
N THR A 63 -4.03 -0.18 -2.91
CA THR A 63 -2.89 0.71 -3.19
C THR A 63 -2.05 0.95 -1.93
N VAL A 64 -2.69 1.33 -0.82
CA VAL A 64 -2.01 1.55 0.46
C VAL A 64 -1.29 0.29 0.93
N ASN A 65 -1.93 -0.88 0.87
CA ASN A 65 -1.31 -2.14 1.27
C ASN A 65 -0.11 -2.51 0.38
N ARG A 66 -0.20 -2.24 -0.92
CA ARG A 66 0.93 -2.45 -1.84
C ARG A 66 2.09 -1.53 -1.53
N LEU A 67 1.84 -0.26 -1.23
CA LEU A 67 2.89 0.70 -0.86
C LEU A 67 3.58 0.31 0.46
N ARG A 68 2.82 -0.15 1.46
CA ARG A 68 3.39 -0.70 2.70
C ARG A 68 4.28 -1.91 2.45
N SER A 69 3.84 -2.83 1.59
CA SER A 69 4.66 -3.99 1.22
C SER A 69 5.91 -3.58 0.45
N ALA A 70 5.78 -2.65 -0.49
CA ALA A 70 6.90 -2.12 -1.27
C ALA A 70 7.92 -1.42 -0.36
N ALA A 71 7.46 -0.61 0.60
CA ALA A 71 8.34 0.04 1.57
C ALA A 71 9.17 -0.97 2.38
N ARG A 72 8.56 -2.08 2.82
CA ARG A 72 9.26 -3.16 3.52
C ARG A 72 10.31 -3.85 2.65
N ILE A 73 10.00 -4.12 1.37
CA ILE A 73 10.94 -4.74 0.43
C ILE A 73 12.10 -3.78 0.14
N ILE A 74 11.82 -2.51 -0.15
CA ILE A 74 12.86 -1.50 -0.42
C ILE A 74 13.79 -1.37 0.78
N ALA A 75 13.25 -1.26 1.99
CA ALA A 75 14.04 -1.17 3.21
C ALA A 75 14.94 -2.40 3.42
N TYR A 76 14.43 -3.60 3.12
CA TYR A 76 15.23 -4.83 3.15
C TYR A 76 16.36 -4.81 2.14
N ILE A 77 16.07 -4.47 0.88
CA ILE A 77 17.08 -4.37 -0.18
C ILE A 77 18.21 -3.41 0.24
N GLN A 78 17.84 -2.23 0.74
CA GLN A 78 18.81 -1.21 1.15
C GLN A 78 19.71 -1.65 2.29
N LEU A 79 19.19 -2.43 3.25
CA LEU A 79 19.97 -2.86 4.42
C LEU A 79 20.76 -4.15 4.17
N GLU A 80 20.11 -5.18 3.63
CA GLU A 80 20.69 -6.53 3.54
C GLU A 80 21.41 -6.79 2.21
N LEU A 81 20.88 -6.27 1.10
CA LEU A 81 21.42 -6.56 -0.24
C LEU A 81 22.40 -5.48 -0.72
N GLU A 82 22.14 -4.21 -0.39
CA GLU A 82 22.98 -3.07 -0.78
C GLU A 82 23.89 -2.61 0.38
N GLY A 83 23.40 -2.69 1.62
CA GLY A 83 24.06 -2.17 2.82
C GLY A 83 25.26 -2.98 3.33
N ARG A 84 25.58 -4.11 2.68
CA ARG A 84 26.67 -5.04 3.08
C ARG A 84 26.65 -5.31 4.58
N THR A 85 25.56 -5.83 5.10
CA THR A 85 25.55 -6.40 6.45
C THR A 85 26.61 -7.50 6.53
N ASP A 86 27.56 -7.40 7.47
CA ASP A 86 28.66 -8.38 7.68
C ASP A 86 28.17 -9.78 8.13
N GLY A 87 26.85 -9.97 8.19
CA GLY A 87 26.21 -11.23 8.50
C GLY A 87 26.13 -12.17 7.30
N ALA A 88 26.01 -13.46 7.59
CA ALA A 88 25.79 -14.44 6.54
C ALA A 88 24.33 -14.37 6.07
N TRP A 89 24.12 -14.04 4.79
CA TRP A 89 22.81 -13.86 4.17
C TRP A 89 21.88 -15.07 4.41
N VAL A 90 20.66 -14.78 4.88
CA VAL A 90 19.65 -15.78 5.29
C VAL A 90 18.50 -15.91 4.28
N GLY A 91 18.42 -14.99 3.32
CA GLY A 91 17.36 -14.93 2.31
C GLY A 91 16.06 -14.31 2.80
N TRP A 92 15.36 -13.66 1.88
CA TRP A 92 14.17 -12.84 2.10
C TRP A 92 13.07 -13.55 2.88
N GLU A 93 12.68 -14.77 2.49
CA GLU A 93 11.56 -15.50 3.13
C GLU A 93 11.84 -15.82 4.60
N SER A 94 13.09 -16.16 4.92
CA SER A 94 13.52 -16.38 6.30
C SER A 94 13.48 -15.08 7.09
N CYS A 95 14.07 -14.01 6.55
CA CYS A 95 14.04 -12.67 7.16
C CYS A 95 12.59 -12.21 7.39
N LEU A 96 11.69 -12.45 6.43
CA LEU A 96 10.28 -12.09 6.51
C LEU A 96 9.53 -12.90 7.57
N ARG A 97 9.86 -14.18 7.76
CA ARG A 97 9.32 -14.98 8.87
C ARG A 97 9.75 -14.41 10.21
N TYR A 98 11.02 -14.01 10.35
CA TYR A 98 11.53 -13.36 11.55
C TYR A 98 10.90 -11.99 11.79
N TYR A 99 10.70 -11.20 10.75
CA TYR A 99 9.96 -9.95 10.80
C TYR A 99 8.54 -10.16 11.35
N ARG A 100 7.80 -11.15 10.84
CA ARG A 100 6.46 -11.49 11.35
C ARG A 100 6.48 -11.94 12.81
N LYS A 101 7.46 -12.78 13.20
CA LYS A 101 7.65 -13.21 14.60
C LYS A 101 7.94 -12.02 15.51
N TRP A 102 8.82 -11.11 15.08
CA TRP A 102 9.19 -9.89 15.81
C TRP A 102 8.00 -8.96 16.04
N LEU A 103 7.12 -8.82 15.03
CA LEU A 103 5.86 -8.07 15.17
C LEU A 103 4.93 -8.69 16.21
N THR A 104 4.93 -10.02 16.38
CA THR A 104 4.08 -10.71 17.37
C THR A 104 4.68 -10.77 18.78
N LEU A 105 5.97 -10.45 18.94
CA LEU A 105 6.70 -10.62 20.20
C LEU A 105 6.39 -9.56 21.27
N ASP A 106 5.62 -8.49 20.97
CA ASP A 106 5.16 -7.51 21.98
C ASP A 106 3.68 -7.13 21.83
N SER A 107 2.83 -7.88 22.52
CA SER A 107 1.46 -7.47 22.87
C SER A 107 1.40 -6.24 23.79
N ALA A 108 2.53 -5.58 24.06
CA ALA A 108 2.66 -4.39 24.92
C ALA A 108 3.02 -3.10 24.16
N GLY A 109 2.81 -3.05 22.83
CA GLY A 109 2.42 -1.91 21.96
C GLY A 109 3.07 -0.51 22.03
N ALA A 110 3.50 0.00 23.18
CA ALA A 110 3.93 1.38 23.39
C ALA A 110 5.45 1.56 23.26
N GLU A 111 6.29 0.72 23.91
CA GLU A 111 7.75 0.89 23.84
C GLU A 111 8.31 0.69 22.41
N LYS A 112 7.86 -0.35 21.69
CA LYS A 112 8.31 -0.61 20.31
C LYS A 112 8.02 0.53 19.33
N ASN A 113 6.88 1.22 19.46
CA ASN A 113 6.53 2.29 18.51
C ASN A 113 7.19 3.62 18.87
N VAL A 114 7.38 3.90 20.16
CA VAL A 114 8.03 5.14 20.64
C VAL A 114 9.51 5.15 20.25
N ASP A 115 10.21 4.01 20.38
CA ASP A 115 11.61 3.91 19.95
C ASP A 115 11.75 4.05 18.42
N ILE A 116 10.88 3.40 17.63
CA ILE A 116 10.94 3.51 16.16
C ILE A 116 10.74 4.94 15.68
N GLU A 117 9.75 5.68 16.22
CA GLU A 117 9.47 7.04 15.75
C GLU A 117 10.57 8.05 16.08
N THR A 118 11.35 7.80 17.13
CA THR A 118 12.51 8.63 17.50
C THR A 118 13.75 8.36 16.65
N GLU A 119 13.86 7.15 16.07
CA GLU A 119 14.98 6.75 15.20
C GLU A 119 14.75 7.02 13.70
N ILE A 120 13.56 7.46 13.29
CA ILE A 120 13.28 7.79 11.89
C ILE A 120 14.00 9.08 11.50
N ASP A 121 14.89 8.98 10.53
CA ASP A 121 15.39 10.14 9.81
C ASP A 121 14.27 10.72 8.92
N LYS A 122 13.70 11.86 9.34
CA LYS A 122 12.60 12.52 8.63
C LYS A 122 13.06 13.21 7.34
N ASP A 123 14.36 13.44 7.20
CA ASP A 123 14.96 14.10 6.03
C ASP A 123 15.41 13.07 4.97
N ALA A 124 15.49 11.79 5.34
CA ALA A 124 15.69 10.68 4.41
C ALA A 124 14.42 10.44 3.57
N VAL A 125 14.25 11.20 2.48
CA VAL A 125 13.15 10.99 1.54
C VAL A 125 13.53 9.88 0.54
N PRO A 126 12.86 8.73 0.56
CA PRO A 126 13.13 7.67 -0.41
C PRO A 126 12.45 8.01 -1.74
N ASP A 127 13.26 8.17 -2.79
CA ASP A 127 12.82 8.45 -4.17
C ASP A 127 11.74 7.48 -4.68
N ALA A 128 11.73 6.25 -4.15
CA ALA A 128 10.82 5.19 -4.57
C ALA A 128 9.33 5.50 -4.38
N MET A 129 8.97 6.48 -3.53
CA MET A 129 7.57 6.85 -3.24
C MET A 129 7.10 8.16 -3.89
N LEU A 130 7.93 8.84 -4.68
CA LEU A 130 7.61 10.12 -5.34
C LEU A 130 6.37 10.06 -6.25
N HIS A 131 5.99 8.88 -6.69
CA HIS A 131 4.85 8.63 -7.57
C HIS A 131 3.51 8.53 -6.84
N TYR A 132 3.50 8.40 -5.51
CA TYR A 132 2.28 8.22 -4.74
C TYR A 132 1.40 9.48 -4.62
N PRO A 133 1.92 10.71 -4.41
CA PRO A 133 1.06 11.89 -4.28
C PRO A 133 0.05 12.06 -5.42
N PRO A 134 0.45 11.98 -6.72
CA PRO A 134 -0.51 12.06 -7.81
C PRO A 134 -1.63 11.00 -7.74
N ILE A 135 -1.28 9.76 -7.39
CA ILE A 135 -2.24 8.65 -7.27
C ILE A 135 -3.20 8.88 -6.10
N TYR A 136 -2.69 9.37 -4.97
CA TYR A 136 -3.51 9.72 -3.81
C TYR A 136 -4.56 10.77 -4.20
N TYR A 137 -4.14 11.89 -4.80
CA TYR A 137 -5.07 12.95 -5.21
C TYR A 137 -6.04 12.50 -6.31
N LEU A 138 -5.63 11.59 -7.20
CA LEU A 138 -6.53 10.99 -8.17
C LEU A 138 -7.68 10.23 -7.47
N HIS A 139 -7.40 9.43 -6.44
CA HIS A 139 -8.46 8.74 -5.70
C HIS A 139 -9.41 9.71 -4.99
N ILE A 140 -8.87 10.79 -4.39
CA ILE A 140 -9.69 11.85 -3.78
C ILE A 140 -10.61 12.49 -4.83
N ALA A 141 -10.06 12.88 -5.98
CA ALA A 141 -10.80 13.51 -7.05
C ALA A 141 -11.90 12.59 -7.61
N LEU A 142 -11.59 11.30 -7.82
CA LEU A 142 -12.56 10.32 -8.31
C LEU A 142 -13.69 10.05 -7.32
N MET A 143 -13.38 9.92 -6.02
CA MET A 143 -14.43 9.73 -5.02
C MET A 143 -15.34 10.96 -4.93
N LEU A 144 -14.76 12.17 -4.97
CA LEU A 144 -15.52 13.42 -4.98
C LEU A 144 -16.40 13.51 -6.22
N ALA A 145 -15.89 13.15 -7.40
CA ALA A 145 -16.65 13.15 -8.64
C ALA A 145 -17.85 12.19 -8.57
N VAL A 146 -17.66 10.97 -8.05
CA VAL A 146 -18.74 9.99 -7.85
C VAL A 146 -19.79 10.51 -6.87
N ALA A 147 -19.37 11.15 -5.77
CA ALA A 147 -20.29 11.74 -4.79
C ALA A 147 -21.13 12.87 -5.41
N ILE A 148 -20.50 13.81 -6.12
CA ILE A 148 -21.19 14.91 -6.81
C ILE A 148 -22.16 14.36 -7.85
N TRP A 149 -21.69 13.42 -8.69
CA TRP A 149 -22.52 12.79 -9.72
C TRP A 149 -23.77 12.14 -9.13
N SER A 150 -23.62 11.38 -8.03
CA SER A 150 -24.74 10.69 -7.39
C SER A 150 -25.84 11.66 -6.93
N ILE A 151 -25.42 12.79 -6.34
CA ILE A 151 -26.35 13.86 -5.91
C ILE A 151 -27.05 14.45 -7.14
N THR A 152 -26.31 14.74 -8.21
CA THR A 152 -26.88 15.29 -9.45
C THR A 152 -27.91 14.35 -10.09
N VAL A 153 -27.61 13.05 -10.18
CA VAL A 153 -28.54 12.04 -10.73
C VAL A 153 -29.82 11.98 -9.91
N THR A 154 -29.71 12.04 -8.59
CA THR A 154 -30.88 12.00 -7.69
C THR A 154 -31.76 13.24 -7.86
N TRP A 155 -31.18 14.39 -8.17
CA TRP A 155 -31.91 15.63 -8.43
C TRP A 155 -32.65 15.60 -9.77
N ILE A 156 -32.03 15.05 -10.82
CA ILE A 156 -32.59 15.04 -12.19
C ILE A 156 -33.72 14.01 -12.32
N GLY A 157 -33.55 12.82 -11.73
CA GLY A 157 -34.49 11.72 -11.81
C GLY A 157 -34.75 11.12 -10.44
N TYR A 158 -35.79 11.60 -9.76
CA TYR A 158 -36.17 11.08 -8.45
C TYR A 158 -36.53 9.59 -8.56
N SER A 159 -35.74 8.77 -7.88
CA SER A 159 -36.01 7.36 -7.64
C SER A 159 -35.60 7.06 -6.21
N ALA A 160 -36.43 6.31 -5.47
CA ALA A 160 -36.11 5.89 -4.11
C ALA A 160 -34.78 5.11 -4.07
N VAL A 161 -34.46 4.36 -5.13
CA VAL A 161 -33.20 3.62 -5.28
C VAL A 161 -32.02 4.60 -5.40
N ASN A 162 -32.14 5.63 -6.25
CA ASN A 162 -31.11 6.65 -6.42
C ASN A 162 -30.87 7.44 -5.12
N VAL A 163 -31.93 7.79 -4.40
CA VAL A 163 -31.83 8.46 -3.09
C VAL A 163 -31.06 7.59 -2.09
N LEU A 164 -31.44 6.32 -1.96
CA LEU A 164 -30.77 5.38 -1.05
C LEU A 164 -29.29 5.20 -1.42
N CYS A 165 -28.98 5.00 -2.70
CA CYS A 165 -27.61 4.86 -3.18
C CYS A 165 -26.79 6.12 -2.90
N SER A 166 -27.35 7.31 -3.14
CA SER A 166 -26.69 8.59 -2.86
C SER A 166 -26.37 8.78 -1.38
N ILE A 167 -27.28 8.43 -0.48
CA ILE A 167 -27.02 8.46 0.96
C ILE A 167 -25.85 7.54 1.30
N CYS A 168 -25.85 6.30 0.79
CA CYS A 168 -24.74 5.36 0.99
C CYS A 168 -23.42 5.92 0.44
N ILE A 169 -23.40 6.51 -0.76
CA ILE A 169 -22.20 7.07 -1.38
C ILE A 169 -21.65 8.25 -0.57
N VAL A 170 -22.51 9.12 -0.04
CA VAL A 170 -22.08 10.23 0.82
C VAL A 170 -21.43 9.70 2.10
N VAL A 171 -22.03 8.70 2.75
CA VAL A 171 -21.46 8.05 3.94
C VAL A 171 -20.11 7.40 3.60
N LEU A 172 -20.04 6.63 2.51
CA LEU A 172 -18.79 5.99 2.05
C LEU A 172 -17.71 7.02 1.71
N SER A 173 -18.07 8.15 1.10
CA SER A 173 -17.14 9.23 0.77
C SER A 173 -16.60 9.92 2.02
N ALA A 174 -17.43 10.09 3.05
CA ALA A 174 -16.99 10.62 4.34
C ALA A 174 -16.03 9.65 5.04
N ILE A 175 -16.37 8.35 5.10
CA ILE A 175 -15.48 7.31 5.64
C ILE A 175 -14.16 7.29 4.87
N PHE A 176 -14.23 7.32 3.53
CA PHE A 176 -13.06 7.36 2.67
C PHE A 176 -12.16 8.56 2.97
N GLY A 177 -12.73 9.77 3.09
CA GLY A 177 -11.98 10.98 3.40
C GLY A 177 -11.29 10.90 4.76
N LEU A 178 -11.95 10.35 5.78
CA LEU A 178 -11.36 10.16 7.10
C LEU A 178 -10.22 9.13 7.08
N GLU A 179 -10.42 8.01 6.40
CA GLU A 179 -9.38 6.98 6.26
C GLU A 179 -8.20 7.45 5.40
N SER A 180 -8.45 8.22 4.33
CA SER A 180 -7.40 8.68 3.43
C SER A 180 -6.41 9.62 4.12
N LEU A 181 -6.86 10.41 5.11
CA LEU A 181 -5.98 11.27 5.92
C LEU A 181 -4.88 10.50 6.65
N LYS A 182 -5.14 9.25 7.05
CA LYS A 182 -4.15 8.36 7.67
C LYS A 182 -3.04 7.94 6.68
N TYR A 183 -3.31 8.08 5.38
CA TYR A 183 -2.45 7.64 4.30
C TYR A 183 -2.01 8.79 3.38
N LYS A 184 -2.01 10.02 3.90
CA LYS A 184 -1.53 11.19 3.15
C LYS A 184 -0.08 10.98 2.67
N PRO A 185 0.34 11.62 1.57
CA PRO A 185 1.65 11.37 0.97
C PRO A 185 2.83 11.52 1.92
N SER A 186 2.80 12.47 2.85
CA SER A 186 3.87 12.64 3.84
C SER A 186 4.01 11.47 4.82
N VAL A 187 2.91 10.79 5.15
CA VAL A 187 2.95 9.59 6.02
C VAL A 187 3.51 8.40 5.24
N ILE A 188 3.11 8.24 3.97
CA ILE A 188 3.59 7.14 3.13
C ILE A 188 5.05 7.31 2.75
N ALA A 189 5.54 8.55 2.55
CA ALA A 189 6.94 8.82 2.26
C ALA A 189 7.87 8.30 3.37
N ALA A 190 7.46 8.44 4.63
CA ALA A 190 8.23 7.97 5.79
C ALA A 190 8.19 6.43 5.99
N LEU A 191 7.38 5.68 5.22
CA LEU A 191 7.24 4.24 5.44
C LEU A 191 8.53 3.46 5.16
N VAL A 192 9.33 3.85 4.18
CA VAL A 192 10.57 3.13 3.87
C VAL A 192 11.55 3.27 5.03
N GLU A 193 11.76 4.49 5.53
CA GLU A 193 12.66 4.71 6.66
C GLU A 193 12.15 4.01 7.93
N ARG A 194 10.85 4.11 8.21
CA ARG A 194 10.25 3.33 9.29
C ARG A 194 10.53 1.83 9.15
N ASN A 195 10.40 1.27 7.95
CA ASN A 195 10.70 -0.14 7.74
C ASN A 195 12.20 -0.44 7.82
N ARG A 196 13.09 0.51 7.50
CA ARG A 196 14.53 0.33 7.71
C ARG A 196 14.85 0.19 9.20
N VAL A 197 14.32 1.07 10.04
CA VAL A 197 14.46 0.96 11.51
C VAL A 197 13.95 -0.39 12.00
N VAL A 198 12.74 -0.81 11.57
CA VAL A 198 12.19 -2.12 11.94
C VAL A 198 13.11 -3.26 11.50
N TRP A 199 13.61 -3.24 10.27
CA TRP A 199 14.52 -4.27 9.77
C TRP A 199 15.83 -4.34 10.54
N ARG A 200 16.39 -3.21 10.97
CA ARG A 200 17.58 -3.19 11.84
C ARG A 200 17.35 -4.00 13.12
N HIS A 201 16.26 -3.73 13.84
CA HIS A 201 15.92 -4.50 15.05
C HIS A 201 15.59 -5.97 14.75
N VAL A 202 14.97 -6.26 13.60
CA VAL A 202 14.71 -7.65 13.18
C VAL A 202 16.02 -8.39 12.94
N PHE A 203 17.01 -7.78 12.29
CA PHE A 203 18.31 -8.41 12.07
C PHE A 203 19.09 -8.63 13.36
N GLU A 204 19.06 -7.68 14.29
CA GLU A 204 19.62 -7.87 15.64
C GLU A 204 18.93 -9.03 16.38
N TYR A 205 17.60 -9.12 16.29
CA TYR A 205 16.84 -10.22 16.87
C TYR A 205 17.21 -11.57 16.23
N MET A 206 17.38 -11.61 14.90
CA MET A 206 17.81 -12.81 14.18
C MET A 206 19.20 -13.29 14.59
N GLN A 207 20.14 -12.36 14.79
CA GLN A 207 21.48 -12.68 15.28
C GLN A 207 21.42 -13.27 16.68
N LYS A 208 20.62 -12.70 17.58
CA LYS A 208 20.41 -13.21 18.96
C LYS A 208 19.74 -14.59 18.98
N ASP A 209 18.79 -14.85 18.08
CA ASP A 209 18.08 -16.14 17.97
C ASP A 209 18.92 -17.24 17.27
N GLY A 210 20.11 -16.91 16.77
CA GLY A 210 21.01 -17.87 16.12
C GLY A 210 20.57 -18.29 14.72
N ALA A 211 19.95 -17.37 13.96
CA ALA A 211 19.50 -17.64 12.59
C ALA A 211 20.65 -18.17 11.72
N LYS A 212 20.46 -19.36 11.12
CA LYS A 212 21.48 -20.01 10.28
C LYS A 212 21.43 -19.44 8.86
N PRO A 213 22.58 -19.09 8.27
CA PRO A 213 22.62 -18.62 6.89
C PRO A 213 22.20 -19.69 5.90
N VAL A 214 21.68 -19.25 4.75
CA VAL A 214 21.47 -20.13 3.61
C VAL A 214 22.85 -20.50 3.09
N VAL A 215 23.21 -21.78 3.17
CA VAL A 215 24.51 -22.26 2.66
C VAL A 215 24.55 -21.97 1.17
N ALA A 216 25.30 -20.95 0.77
CA ALA A 216 25.65 -20.74 -0.63
C ALA A 216 26.44 -21.98 -1.07
N GLY A 217 25.81 -22.83 -1.86
CA GLY A 217 26.39 -24.02 -2.44
C GLY A 217 27.79 -23.72 -2.95
N LYS A 218 28.78 -24.43 -2.40
CA LYS A 218 30.15 -24.45 -2.92
C LYS A 218 30.06 -24.72 -4.42
N LYS A 219 30.54 -23.78 -5.23
CA LYS A 219 30.90 -24.08 -6.62
C LYS A 219 31.99 -25.16 -6.54
N GLY A 220 31.61 -26.39 -6.89
CA GLY A 220 32.55 -27.45 -7.24
C GLY A 220 32.99 -27.29 -8.68
#